data_AF-A0A2U3A601-F1
#
_entry.id   AF-A0A2U3A601-F1
#
_cell.length_a   1.000
_cell.length_b   1.000
_cell.length_c   1.000
_cell.angle_alpha   90.00
_cell.angle_beta   90.00
_cell.angle_gamma   90.00
#
_symmetry.space_group_name_H-M   'P 1'
#
loop_
_entity.id
_entity.type
_entity.pdbx_description
1 polymer ?
#
loop_
_entity_poly.entity_id
_entity_poly.type
_entity_poly.pdbx_seq_one_letter_code
_entity_poly.pdbx_strand_id
1 'polypeptide(L)'
;MRDELYNELERVINPQEGEIVLRSIGFREARLPSTELAPRFYWSEVRRLIDAGVLVDGEALLARAAHNEYPGNAVFRASVEALEPVTEPPQPPRAEQHGPPPSGPASVSAHAAAPTEPETYPTLVFVCSTHHAAFIEEVRRLDPRAELFFVSQGEEAQVGQIAMSLTRELTAGQIEDVRGELIAAGAPADLEILQEVYDHRPYLLEALRVNGPDRQPYDLAGVPSITPVRDIAAAVLAHYEGRMGRRPRTVVDHQQPGGGLIRLDPAQSLHDAGVREGDTLHVFPEATAGHAGLRMQAIIRVREEMHRYADQHEDFEIVDTDDPEFPTDYEIRFKGPGLRLPEQQSASALPRPEAQDKHNLLILLGPDFPLVAPAVFWLSPIFHPNIKGPDPQYPEAEGAVCLGVLAHSWRPTLDFGQLCQMLVDMAGYRNYEISDSFNPIAAYWAQTEDGVAMIEAIGGKPPLPAPPPDDGALRVGALRIRRTDGVADGT
;
A
#
# COMPACT_ATOMS: atom_id res chain seq x y z
N MET A 1 18.88 24.77 20.57
CA MET A 1 17.45 24.74 20.24
C MET A 1 17.21 24.92 18.75
N ARG A 2 17.46 26.09 18.13
CA ARG A 2 17.27 26.27 16.68
C ARG A 2 18.08 25.28 15.81
N ASP A 3 19.36 25.08 16.09
CA ASP A 3 20.17 24.08 15.36
C ASP A 3 19.77 22.63 15.68
N GLU A 4 19.24 22.38 16.88
CA GLU A 4 18.79 21.04 17.29
C GLU A 4 17.51 20.65 16.55
N LEU A 5 16.59 21.60 16.33
CA LEU A 5 15.41 21.40 15.51
C LEU A 5 15.78 20.95 14.09
N TYR A 6 16.67 21.66 13.39
CA TYR A 6 17.02 21.29 12.00
C TYR A 6 17.86 20.03 11.90
N ASN A 7 18.72 19.73 12.88
CA ASN A 7 19.43 18.46 12.92
C ASN A 7 18.45 17.29 13.11
N GLU A 8 17.40 17.50 13.92
CA GLU A 8 16.39 16.47 14.13
C GLU A 8 15.44 16.33 12.94
N LEU A 9 15.07 17.43 12.27
CA LEU A 9 14.34 17.41 10.99
C LEU A 9 15.13 16.64 9.92
N GLU A 10 16.44 16.88 9.80
CA GLU A 10 17.32 16.13 8.88
C GLU A 10 17.35 14.63 9.17
N ARG A 11 17.28 14.25 10.45
CA ARG A 11 17.37 12.85 10.89
C ARG A 11 16.06 12.09 10.76
N VAL A 12 14.93 12.76 10.99
CA VAL A 12 13.62 12.13 11.19
C VAL A 12 12.71 12.29 9.98
N ILE A 13 12.81 13.40 9.23
CA ILE A 13 11.86 13.73 8.17
C ILE A 13 12.60 13.80 6.83
N ASN A 14 12.23 12.91 5.90
CA ASN A 14 12.84 12.89 4.57
C ASN A 14 12.30 14.06 3.69
N PRO A 15 12.93 14.39 2.54
CA PRO A 15 12.52 15.52 1.71
C PRO A 15 11.08 15.47 1.20
N GLN A 16 10.55 14.27 0.89
CA GLN A 16 9.18 14.07 0.43
C GLN A 16 8.17 14.39 1.55
N GLU A 17 8.42 13.89 2.75
CA GLU A 17 7.61 14.21 3.95
C GLU A 17 7.77 15.69 4.35
N GLY A 18 8.98 16.22 4.23
CA GLY A 18 9.27 17.62 4.49
C GLY A 18 8.45 18.54 3.60
N GLU A 19 8.20 18.15 2.35
CA GLU A 19 7.34 18.90 1.44
C GLU A 19 5.90 18.98 1.95
N ILE A 20 5.37 17.87 2.47
CA ILE A 20 4.03 17.78 3.04
C ILE A 20 3.92 18.68 4.28
N VAL A 21 4.89 18.60 5.20
CA VAL A 21 4.96 19.42 6.41
C VAL A 21 5.03 20.92 6.07
N LEU A 22 5.81 21.30 5.06
CA LEU A 22 5.92 22.70 4.65
C LEU A 22 4.62 23.21 4.03
N ARG A 23 3.94 22.40 3.21
CA ARG A 23 2.64 22.75 2.64
C ARG A 23 1.58 22.95 3.73
N SER A 24 1.58 22.13 4.79
CA SER A 24 0.60 22.24 5.88
C SER A 24 0.74 23.53 6.70
N ILE A 25 1.95 24.11 6.77
CA ILE A 25 2.21 25.40 7.43
C ILE A 25 2.18 26.60 6.47
N GLY A 26 1.76 26.41 5.22
CA GLY A 26 1.51 27.50 4.27
C GLY A 26 2.71 27.91 3.39
N PHE A 27 3.74 27.08 3.24
CA PHE A 27 4.74 27.29 2.18
C PHE A 27 4.09 27.16 0.80
N ARG A 28 4.41 28.10 -0.11
CA ARG A 28 3.94 28.04 -1.50
C ARG A 28 4.75 27.03 -2.31
N GLU A 29 4.06 26.23 -3.12
CA GLU A 29 4.65 25.19 -3.98
C GLU A 29 5.84 25.69 -4.82
N ALA A 30 5.73 26.87 -5.45
CA ALA A 30 6.80 27.46 -6.25
C ALA A 30 8.05 27.89 -5.46
N ARG A 31 8.06 27.76 -4.13
CA ARG A 31 9.16 28.12 -3.23
C ARG A 31 9.69 26.92 -2.44
N LEU A 32 9.15 25.72 -2.67
CA LEU A 32 9.63 24.51 -2.00
C LEU A 32 10.97 24.06 -2.62
N PRO A 33 11.94 23.60 -1.81
CA PRO A 33 13.14 22.96 -2.32
C PRO A 33 12.80 21.66 -3.06
N SER A 34 13.65 21.24 -4.00
CA SER A 34 13.46 19.95 -4.70
C SER A 34 13.55 18.77 -3.72
N THR A 35 12.62 17.84 -3.81
CA THR A 35 12.61 16.60 -3.01
C THR A 35 13.67 15.58 -3.43
N GLU A 36 14.37 15.83 -4.54
CA GLU A 36 15.52 15.02 -4.98
C GLU A 36 16.81 15.38 -4.22
N LEU A 37 16.82 16.44 -3.41
CA LEU A 37 17.97 16.82 -2.59
C LEU A 37 18.17 15.87 -1.42
N ALA A 38 19.41 15.63 -1.01
CA ALA A 38 19.67 14.91 0.25
C ALA A 38 19.09 15.69 1.46
N PRO A 39 18.60 15.01 2.51
CA PRO A 39 17.89 15.63 3.64
C PRO A 39 18.60 16.87 4.22
N ARG A 40 19.92 16.78 4.39
CA ARG A 40 20.76 17.88 4.87
C ARG A 40 20.64 19.15 4.03
N PHE A 41 20.71 19.01 2.70
CA PHE A 41 20.63 20.15 1.77
C PHE A 41 19.21 20.67 1.67
N TYR A 42 18.22 19.78 1.70
CA TYR A 42 16.81 20.14 1.74
C TYR A 42 16.49 21.04 2.93
N TRP A 43 16.76 20.57 4.16
CA TRP A 43 16.45 21.32 5.39
C TRP A 43 17.30 22.57 5.58
N SER A 44 18.54 22.58 5.05
CA SER A 44 19.35 23.81 4.99
C SER A 44 18.71 24.88 4.10
N GLU A 45 18.10 24.49 2.98
CA GLU A 45 17.42 25.42 2.08
C GLU A 45 16.09 25.91 2.67
N VAL A 46 15.32 25.03 3.34
CA VAL A 46 14.13 25.42 4.10
C VAL A 46 14.47 26.48 5.15
N ARG A 47 15.53 26.24 5.94
CA ARG A 47 16.01 27.19 6.94
C ARG A 47 16.32 28.55 6.33
N ARG A 48 17.04 28.55 5.20
CA ARG A 48 17.39 29.77 4.45
C ARG A 48 16.14 30.54 3.99
N LEU A 49 15.08 29.83 3.58
CA LEU A 49 13.82 30.44 3.16
C LEU A 49 13.03 31.04 4.32
N ILE A 50 13.00 30.36 5.48
CA ILE A 50 12.39 30.90 6.71
C ILE A 50 13.15 32.14 7.17
N ASP A 51 14.49 32.13 7.17
CA ASP A 51 15.32 33.29 7.48
C ASP A 51 15.10 34.47 6.52
N ALA A 52 14.79 34.18 5.25
CA ALA A 52 14.44 35.19 4.26
C ALA A 52 13.03 35.77 4.44
N GLY A 53 12.28 35.34 5.46
CA GLY A 53 10.93 35.82 5.77
C GLY A 53 9.87 35.31 4.80
N VAL A 54 10.11 34.17 4.13
CA VAL A 54 9.11 33.55 3.23
C VAL A 54 7.85 33.15 4.01
N LEU A 55 8.00 32.80 5.29
CA LEU A 55 6.90 32.45 6.18
C LEU A 55 7.06 33.20 7.52
N VAL A 56 6.04 33.98 7.90
CA VAL A 56 5.99 34.67 9.20
C VAL A 56 5.86 33.62 10.31
N ASP A 57 6.66 33.76 11.37
CA ASP A 57 6.77 32.79 12.46
C ASP A 57 7.07 31.35 11.98
N GLY A 58 7.71 31.24 10.80
CA GLY A 58 7.89 29.97 10.10
C GLY A 58 8.61 28.91 10.93
N GLU A 59 9.45 29.32 11.86
CA GLU A 59 10.15 28.40 12.77
C GLU A 59 9.27 27.85 13.88
N ALA A 60 8.41 28.67 14.49
CA ALA A 60 7.44 28.19 15.48
C ALA A 60 6.40 27.30 14.80
N LEU A 61 5.96 27.67 13.60
CA LEU A 61 5.03 26.87 12.79
C LEU A 61 5.65 25.53 12.38
N LEU A 62 6.91 25.54 11.92
CA LEU A 62 7.62 24.31 11.54
C LEU A 62 7.86 23.40 12.75
N ALA A 63 8.26 23.95 13.90
CA ALA A 63 8.42 23.18 15.12
C ALA A 63 7.09 22.55 15.59
N ARG A 64 5.98 23.31 15.50
CA ARG A 64 4.65 22.81 15.87
C ARG A 64 4.15 21.74 14.92
N ALA A 65 4.33 21.95 13.61
CA ALA A 65 3.96 20.93 12.62
C ALA A 65 4.79 19.66 12.81
N ALA A 66 6.11 19.77 12.97
CA ALA A 66 6.96 18.62 13.25
C ALA A 66 6.60 17.93 14.58
N HIS A 67 6.23 18.67 15.63
CA HIS A 67 5.76 18.09 16.88
C HIS A 67 4.41 17.38 16.74
N ASN A 68 3.48 17.93 15.95
CA ASN A 68 2.18 17.30 15.71
C ASN A 68 2.31 15.99 14.93
N GLU A 69 3.22 15.94 13.95
CA GLU A 69 3.50 14.71 13.18
C GLU A 69 4.33 13.70 13.99
N TYR A 70 5.17 14.17 14.93
CA TYR A 70 6.05 13.33 15.74
C TYR A 70 5.97 13.70 17.24
N PRO A 71 4.83 13.44 17.92
CA PRO A 71 4.58 13.89 19.30
C PRO A 71 5.51 13.26 20.34
N GLY A 72 6.02 12.05 20.06
CA GLY A 72 7.02 11.37 20.89
C GLY A 72 8.44 11.95 20.78
N ASN A 73 8.71 12.83 19.81
CA ASN A 73 10.04 13.40 19.63
C ASN A 73 10.31 14.51 20.65
N ALA A 74 11.18 14.22 21.62
CA ALA A 74 11.51 15.15 22.69
C ALA A 74 12.13 16.46 22.20
N VAL A 75 12.85 16.47 21.06
CA VAL A 75 13.46 17.68 20.49
C VAL A 75 12.40 18.58 19.88
N PHE A 76 11.41 18.03 19.18
CA PHE A 76 10.32 18.84 18.62
C PHE A 76 9.43 19.42 19.72
N ARG A 77 9.08 18.64 20.76
CA ARG A 77 8.36 19.15 21.94
C ARG A 77 9.10 20.30 22.61
N ALA A 78 10.40 20.13 22.89
CA ALA A 78 11.23 21.17 23.51
C ALA A 78 11.35 22.41 22.60
N SER A 79 11.34 22.22 21.28
CA SER A 79 11.37 23.33 20.32
C SER A 79 10.06 24.11 20.32
N VAL A 80 8.90 23.45 20.42
CA VAL A 80 7.59 24.12 20.56
C VAL A 80 7.53 24.91 21.87
N GLU A 81 7.84 24.27 23.00
CA GLU A 81 7.83 24.93 24.31
C GLU A 81 8.75 26.18 24.36
N ALA A 82 9.89 26.13 23.67
CA ALA A 82 10.84 27.22 23.64
C ALA A 82 10.50 28.33 22.61
N LEU A 83 9.64 28.04 21.63
CA LEU A 83 9.22 28.98 20.58
C LEU A 83 7.81 29.56 20.83
N GLU A 84 7.02 28.99 21.75
CA GLU A 84 5.71 29.54 22.12
C GLU A 84 5.83 30.77 23.05
N PRO A 85 5.06 31.84 22.79
CA PRO A 85 5.01 32.98 23.68
C PRO A 85 4.22 32.64 24.95
N VAL A 86 4.86 32.81 26.11
CA VAL A 86 4.25 32.68 27.45
C VAL A 86 3.03 33.61 27.54
N THR A 87 1.83 33.03 27.54
CA THR A 87 0.59 33.74 27.87
C THR A 87 0.23 33.48 29.34
N GLU A 88 0.08 34.56 30.11
CA GLU A 88 -0.24 34.53 31.55
C GLU A 88 -1.56 33.77 31.83
N PRO A 89 -1.61 32.89 32.84
CA PRO A 89 -2.82 32.14 33.15
C PRO A 89 -3.89 33.01 33.86
N PRO A 90 -5.19 32.75 33.61
CA PRO A 90 -6.29 33.55 34.16
C PRO A 90 -6.53 33.26 35.66
N GLN A 91 -6.84 34.31 36.42
CA GLN A 91 -7.14 34.25 37.86
C GLN A 91 -8.43 33.47 38.17
N PRO A 92 -8.49 32.72 39.30
CA PRO A 92 -9.67 31.96 39.70
C PRO A 92 -10.76 32.87 40.33
N PRO A 93 -12.06 32.50 40.23
CA PRO A 93 -13.15 33.29 40.77
C PRO A 93 -13.32 33.15 42.30
N ARG A 94 -13.87 34.23 42.89
CA ARG A 94 -14.14 34.45 44.32
C ARG A 94 -15.03 33.36 44.95
N ALA A 95 -14.64 32.95 46.15
CA ALA A 95 -15.35 32.01 47.03
C ALA A 95 -16.61 32.62 47.67
N GLU A 96 -17.73 31.88 47.60
CA GLU A 96 -18.87 32.04 48.52
C GLU A 96 -18.71 31.10 49.73
N GLN A 97 -18.97 31.66 50.91
CA GLN A 97 -18.79 31.03 52.23
C GLN A 97 -20.01 30.18 52.59
N HIS A 98 -19.83 28.89 52.92
CA HIS A 98 -20.79 28.09 53.71
C HIS A 98 -20.02 27.26 54.76
N GLY A 99 -20.58 27.22 55.99
CA GLY A 99 -19.91 26.86 57.24
C GLY A 99 -19.62 25.36 57.49
N PRO A 100 -19.08 25.02 58.68
CA PRO A 100 -18.44 23.74 58.96
C PRO A 100 -19.43 22.60 59.27
N PRO A 101 -19.01 21.33 59.13
CA PRO A 101 -19.89 20.16 59.24
C PRO A 101 -20.02 19.67 60.70
N PRO A 102 -21.13 19.00 61.06
CA PRO A 102 -21.18 18.15 62.24
C PRO A 102 -20.83 16.69 61.90
N SER A 103 -20.23 16.04 62.88
CA SER A 103 -19.64 14.70 62.82
C SER A 103 -20.66 13.57 63.06
N GLY A 104 -20.65 12.58 62.15
CA GLY A 104 -21.01 11.16 62.36
C GLY A 104 -22.51 10.78 62.40
N PRO A 105 -22.85 9.48 62.37
CA PRO A 105 -22.02 8.28 62.26
C PRO A 105 -22.35 7.38 61.04
N ALA A 106 -21.54 6.31 60.91
CA ALA A 106 -21.57 5.25 59.91
C ALA A 106 -22.97 4.76 59.49
N SER A 107 -23.26 4.90 58.19
CA SER A 107 -24.35 4.20 57.52
C SER A 107 -23.81 2.93 56.87
N VAL A 108 -24.40 1.83 57.28
CA VAL A 108 -24.26 0.47 56.76
C VAL A 108 -24.61 0.50 55.26
N SER A 109 -23.63 0.20 54.40
CA SER A 109 -23.90 -0.05 52.98
C SER A 109 -24.77 -1.30 52.86
N ALA A 110 -26.06 -1.09 52.64
CA ALA A 110 -26.90 -2.07 51.98
C ALA A 110 -26.28 -2.34 50.60
N HIS A 111 -26.06 -3.62 50.29
CA HIS A 111 -25.78 -4.08 48.94
C HIS A 111 -26.90 -3.60 48.01
N ALA A 112 -26.67 -2.45 47.36
CA ALA A 112 -27.32 -2.15 46.11
C ALA A 112 -26.93 -3.28 45.17
N ALA A 113 -27.93 -4.05 44.73
CA ALA A 113 -27.77 -5.00 43.65
C ALA A 113 -27.03 -4.31 42.51
N ALA A 114 -25.94 -4.93 42.05
CA ALA A 114 -25.26 -4.48 40.84
C ALA A 114 -26.32 -4.25 39.76
N PRO A 115 -26.29 -3.12 39.03
CA PRO A 115 -27.17 -2.97 37.88
C PRO A 115 -26.94 -4.21 36.99
N THR A 116 -28.02 -4.95 36.75
CA THR A 116 -28.02 -6.03 35.74
C THR A 116 -27.49 -5.41 34.47
N GLU A 117 -26.33 -5.88 34.02
CA GLU A 117 -25.72 -5.44 32.78
C GLU A 117 -26.75 -5.61 31.65
N PRO A 118 -26.91 -4.61 30.78
CA PRO A 118 -27.84 -4.72 29.67
C PRO A 118 -27.41 -5.89 28.76
N GLU A 119 -28.38 -6.65 28.26
CA GLU A 119 -28.11 -7.81 27.38
C GLU A 119 -27.46 -7.41 26.05
N THR A 120 -27.57 -6.14 25.66
CA THR A 120 -26.99 -5.59 24.43
C THR A 120 -26.54 -4.15 24.64
N TYR A 121 -25.50 -3.75 23.91
CA TYR A 121 -24.87 -2.45 23.95
C TYR A 121 -24.91 -1.80 22.56
N PRO A 122 -25.98 -1.04 22.24
CA PRO A 122 -25.96 -0.14 21.09
C PRO A 122 -24.79 0.83 21.23
N THR A 123 -23.92 0.87 20.25
CA THR A 123 -22.63 1.56 20.33
C THR A 123 -22.43 2.40 19.08
N LEU A 124 -22.07 3.67 19.27
CA LEU A 124 -21.53 4.50 18.20
C LEU A 124 -20.01 4.43 18.21
N VAL A 125 -19.42 4.12 17.06
CA VAL A 125 -17.99 4.16 16.82
C VAL A 125 -17.71 5.33 15.88
N PHE A 126 -16.89 6.26 16.35
CA PHE A 126 -16.43 7.43 15.63
C PHE A 126 -14.99 7.21 15.18
N VAL A 127 -14.74 7.29 13.88
CA VAL A 127 -13.42 7.06 13.29
C VAL A 127 -12.88 8.39 12.75
N CYS A 128 -11.93 9.00 13.45
CA CYS A 128 -11.28 10.26 13.05
C CYS A 128 -10.03 10.53 13.89
N SER A 129 -9.06 11.24 13.33
CA SER A 129 -7.84 11.69 14.01
C SER A 129 -8.04 12.84 15.00
N THR A 130 -9.17 13.54 14.92
CA THR A 130 -9.43 14.80 15.65
C THR A 130 -10.89 14.91 16.12
N HIS A 131 -11.20 15.92 16.94
CA HIS A 131 -12.56 16.29 17.38
C HIS A 131 -13.25 15.33 18.37
N HIS A 132 -12.48 14.54 19.10
CA HIS A 132 -12.99 13.57 20.08
C HIS A 132 -13.90 14.16 21.17
N ALA A 133 -13.57 15.34 21.70
CA ALA A 133 -14.36 16.00 22.73
C ALA A 133 -15.73 16.46 22.20
N ALA A 134 -15.77 17.03 20.99
CA ALA A 134 -17.00 17.48 20.36
C ALA A 134 -17.94 16.30 20.08
N PHE A 135 -17.41 15.15 19.64
CA PHE A 135 -18.19 13.92 19.48
C PHE A 135 -18.86 13.48 20.79
N ILE A 136 -18.09 13.45 21.89
CA ILE A 136 -18.62 13.03 23.20
C ILE A 136 -19.74 13.94 23.68
N GLU A 137 -19.58 15.26 23.53
CA GLU A 137 -20.60 16.23 23.90
C GLU A 137 -21.86 16.05 23.06
N GLU A 138 -21.70 15.82 21.76
CA GLU A 138 -22.81 15.72 20.82
C GLU A 138 -23.63 14.44 21.02
N VAL A 139 -22.95 13.30 21.22
CA VAL A 139 -23.64 12.05 21.58
C VAL A 139 -24.37 12.18 22.92
N ARG A 140 -23.77 12.84 23.92
CA ARG A 140 -24.43 13.08 25.22
C ARG A 140 -25.59 14.05 25.15
N ARG A 141 -25.59 14.98 24.19
CA ARG A 141 -26.73 15.87 23.94
C ARG A 141 -27.96 15.06 23.49
N LEU A 142 -27.76 14.06 22.65
CA LEU A 142 -28.81 13.18 22.14
C LEU A 142 -29.21 12.07 23.12
N ASP A 143 -28.22 11.51 23.83
CA ASP A 143 -28.42 10.52 24.88
C ASP A 143 -27.60 10.91 26.12
N PRO A 144 -28.22 11.61 27.10
CA PRO A 144 -27.54 12.02 28.32
C PRO A 144 -27.00 10.88 29.18
N ARG A 145 -27.41 9.63 28.90
CA ARG A 145 -26.94 8.42 29.60
C ARG A 145 -25.87 7.66 28.80
N ALA A 146 -25.44 8.19 27.65
CA ALA A 146 -24.37 7.59 26.88
C ALA A 146 -23.06 7.51 27.69
N GLU A 147 -22.50 6.30 27.80
CA GLU A 147 -21.23 6.08 28.47
C GLU A 147 -20.10 5.97 27.44
N LEU A 148 -18.99 6.66 27.70
CA LEU A 148 -17.76 6.47 26.94
C LEU A 148 -17.18 5.10 27.27
N PHE A 149 -16.98 4.27 26.25
CA PHE A 149 -16.31 2.98 26.42
C PHE A 149 -14.81 3.10 26.27
N PHE A 150 -14.35 3.73 25.19
CA PHE A 150 -12.92 3.92 24.98
C PHE A 150 -12.60 5.04 24.00
N VAL A 151 -11.33 5.45 24.03
CA VAL A 151 -10.66 6.26 23.02
C VAL A 151 -9.36 5.54 22.64
N SER A 152 -9.21 5.18 21.38
CA SER A 152 -7.98 4.60 20.82
C SER A 152 -7.33 5.62 19.89
N GLN A 153 -6.13 6.09 20.25
CA GLN A 153 -5.24 6.86 19.38
C GLN A 153 -3.86 6.19 19.48
N GLY A 154 -3.43 5.50 18.44
CA GLY A 154 -2.06 4.95 18.39
C GLY A 154 -1.05 6.09 18.25
N GLU A 155 0.12 5.96 18.89
CA GLU A 155 1.18 7.00 18.86
C GLU A 155 1.67 7.35 17.43
N GLU A 156 1.45 6.46 16.46
CA GLU A 156 1.78 6.61 15.03
C GLU A 156 0.54 6.57 14.11
N ALA A 157 -0.69 6.47 14.65
CA ALA A 157 -1.90 6.26 13.86
C ALA A 157 -2.49 7.59 13.37
N GLN A 158 -2.56 7.77 12.04
CA GLN A 158 -3.22 8.92 11.41
C GLN A 158 -4.74 8.99 11.63
N VAL A 159 -5.36 8.01 12.30
CA VAL A 159 -6.80 7.90 12.55
C VAL A 159 -7.03 7.29 13.94
N GLY A 160 -7.85 7.94 14.78
CA GLY A 160 -8.27 7.43 16.09
C GLY A 160 -9.72 6.91 16.09
N GLN A 161 -10.09 6.16 17.12
CA GLN A 161 -11.45 5.65 17.31
C GLN A 161 -12.01 6.00 18.69
N ILE A 162 -13.28 6.43 18.75
CA ILE A 162 -14.03 6.55 20.01
C ILE A 162 -15.25 5.65 19.95
N ALA A 163 -15.52 4.91 21.00
CA ALA A 163 -16.77 4.18 21.15
C ALA A 163 -17.58 4.70 22.34
N MET A 164 -18.88 4.94 22.12
CA MET A 164 -19.83 5.32 23.16
C MET A 164 -21.07 4.44 23.11
N SER A 165 -21.54 3.99 24.27
CA SER A 165 -22.85 3.35 24.36
C SER A 165 -23.99 4.33 24.19
N LEU A 166 -25.10 3.81 23.72
CA LEU A 166 -26.39 4.44 23.73
C LEU A 166 -27.38 3.57 24.50
N THR A 167 -28.38 4.20 25.11
CA THR A 167 -29.54 3.53 25.71
C THR A 167 -30.50 2.96 24.68
N ARG A 168 -30.42 3.44 23.43
CA ARG A 168 -31.18 2.97 22.27
C ARG A 168 -30.42 3.27 21.00
N GLU A 169 -30.73 2.52 19.94
CA GLU A 169 -30.28 2.84 18.60
C GLU A 169 -30.79 4.22 18.13
N LEU A 170 -29.92 4.96 17.42
CA LEU A 170 -30.30 6.17 16.69
C LEU A 170 -30.81 5.80 15.31
N THR A 171 -31.66 6.68 14.74
CA THR A 171 -32.08 6.57 13.35
C THR A 171 -30.99 7.10 12.42
N ALA A 172 -31.00 6.69 11.15
CA ALA A 172 -30.04 7.20 10.16
C ALA A 172 -30.04 8.75 10.06
N GLY A 173 -31.21 9.39 10.18
CA GLY A 173 -31.30 10.85 10.20
C GLY A 173 -30.61 11.47 11.42
N GLN A 174 -30.74 10.85 12.60
CA GLN A 174 -30.05 11.31 13.80
C GLN A 174 -28.53 11.16 13.69
N ILE A 175 -28.04 10.09 13.05
CA ILE A 175 -26.62 9.89 12.79
C ILE A 175 -26.08 10.95 11.82
N GLU A 176 -26.81 11.26 10.75
CA GLU A 176 -26.45 12.32 9.81
C GLU A 176 -26.48 13.72 10.46
N ASP A 177 -27.43 13.97 11.36
CA ASP A 177 -27.48 15.23 12.12
C ASP A 177 -26.22 15.38 13.00
N VAL A 178 -25.83 14.35 13.75
CA VAL A 178 -24.58 14.33 14.54
C VAL A 178 -23.37 14.58 13.63
N ARG A 179 -23.30 13.87 12.51
CA ARG A 179 -22.21 14.00 11.54
C ARG A 179 -22.14 15.43 10.98
N GLY A 180 -23.27 16.01 10.61
CA GLY A 180 -23.37 17.38 10.09
C GLY A 180 -22.96 18.43 11.12
N GLU A 181 -23.36 18.28 12.39
CA GLU A 181 -22.97 19.18 13.47
C GLU A 181 -21.46 19.09 13.75
N LEU A 182 -20.87 17.90 13.71
CA LEU A 182 -19.43 17.72 13.88
C LEU A 182 -18.62 18.31 12.72
N ILE A 183 -19.08 18.13 11.47
CA ILE A 183 -18.45 18.77 10.30
C ILE A 183 -18.54 20.30 10.41
N ALA A 184 -19.69 20.83 10.84
CA ALA A 184 -19.85 22.27 11.08
C ALA A 184 -18.93 22.79 12.20
N ALA A 185 -18.61 21.94 13.17
CA ALA A 185 -17.64 22.22 14.24
C ALA A 185 -16.17 22.03 13.83
N GLY A 186 -15.89 21.65 12.58
CA GLY A 186 -14.53 21.53 12.04
C GLY A 186 -14.02 20.10 11.83
N ALA A 187 -14.84 19.07 12.08
CA ALA A 187 -14.48 17.70 11.75
C ALA A 187 -14.31 17.52 10.23
N PRO A 188 -13.43 16.60 9.79
CA PRO A 188 -13.16 16.41 8.38
C PRO A 188 -14.38 15.84 7.65
N ALA A 189 -14.50 16.17 6.36
CA ALA A 189 -15.70 15.86 5.57
C ALA A 189 -15.89 14.37 5.27
N ASP A 190 -14.83 13.57 5.41
CA ASP A 190 -14.80 12.11 5.30
C ASP A 190 -15.05 11.41 6.65
N LEU A 191 -15.49 12.15 7.68
CA LEU A 191 -15.89 11.59 8.97
C LEU A 191 -16.87 10.42 8.82
N GLU A 192 -16.58 9.31 9.49
CA GLU A 192 -17.41 8.11 9.56
C GLU A 192 -17.92 7.89 10.99
N ILE A 193 -19.24 7.67 11.12
CA ILE A 193 -19.91 7.29 12.36
C ILE A 193 -20.63 5.97 12.08
N LEU A 194 -20.19 4.92 12.76
CA LEU A 194 -20.77 3.58 12.68
C LEU A 194 -21.67 3.35 13.89
N GLN A 195 -22.85 2.79 13.70
CA GLN A 195 -23.69 2.30 14.79
C GLN A 195 -23.80 0.79 14.70
N GLU A 196 -23.40 0.11 15.77
CA GLU A 196 -23.50 -1.35 15.88
C GLU A 196 -24.04 -1.75 17.26
N VAL A 197 -24.60 -2.94 17.36
CA VAL A 197 -25.14 -3.48 18.61
C VAL A 197 -24.31 -4.69 19.00
N TYR A 198 -23.65 -4.61 20.16
CA TYR A 198 -22.81 -5.68 20.69
C TYR A 198 -23.51 -6.41 21.84
N ASP A 199 -23.27 -7.71 21.98
CA ASP A 199 -23.74 -8.53 23.11
C ASP A 199 -22.82 -8.46 24.34
N HIS A 200 -21.68 -7.80 24.19
CA HIS A 200 -20.73 -7.49 25.25
C HIS A 200 -20.47 -5.99 25.30
N ARG A 201 -19.97 -5.51 26.44
CA ARG A 201 -19.50 -4.13 26.57
C ARG A 201 -18.17 -3.99 25.83
N PRO A 202 -18.05 -3.16 24.77
CA PRO A 202 -16.76 -2.91 24.12
C PRO A 202 -15.71 -2.36 25.10
N TYR A 203 -14.49 -2.86 25.02
CA TYR A 203 -13.31 -2.47 25.79
C TYR A 203 -12.05 -2.38 24.92
N LEU A 204 -10.96 -1.85 25.48
CA LEU A 204 -9.61 -1.87 24.86
C LEU A 204 -8.77 -3.00 25.43
N LEU A 205 -8.02 -3.66 24.55
CA LEU A 205 -6.89 -4.49 24.91
C LEU A 205 -5.66 -3.57 25.05
N GLU A 206 -5.06 -3.52 26.24
CA GLU A 206 -3.91 -2.68 26.54
C GLU A 206 -2.65 -3.19 25.87
N ALA A 207 -2.48 -4.52 25.80
CA ALA A 207 -1.36 -5.19 25.18
C ALA A 207 -1.81 -6.44 24.41
N LEU A 208 -1.47 -6.48 23.13
CA LEU A 208 -1.64 -7.63 22.26
C LEU A 208 -0.32 -7.88 21.52
N ARG A 209 0.23 -9.09 21.64
CA ARG A 209 1.44 -9.45 20.90
C ARG A 209 1.06 -10.11 19.59
N VAL A 210 1.61 -9.65 18.48
CA VAL A 210 1.35 -10.19 17.15
C VAL A 210 2.67 -10.52 16.47
N ASN A 211 2.88 -11.77 16.08
CA ASN A 211 4.05 -12.15 15.29
C ASN A 211 3.70 -12.06 13.80
N GLY A 212 4.50 -11.33 13.03
CA GLY A 212 4.36 -11.20 11.58
C GLY A 212 4.74 -12.48 10.83
N PRO A 213 4.57 -12.51 9.49
CA PRO A 213 4.86 -13.68 8.64
C PRO A 213 6.27 -14.26 8.78
N ASP A 214 7.25 -13.42 9.11
CA ASP A 214 8.66 -13.76 9.34
C ASP A 214 8.99 -14.06 10.81
N ARG A 215 7.96 -14.14 11.67
CA ARG A 215 8.04 -14.25 13.13
C ARG A 215 8.59 -13.02 13.84
N GLN A 216 8.68 -11.87 13.18
CA GLN A 216 8.98 -10.61 13.84
C GLN A 216 7.85 -10.26 14.82
N PRO A 217 8.13 -10.00 16.11
CA PRO A 217 7.10 -9.61 17.07
C PRO A 217 6.74 -8.12 16.92
N TYR A 218 5.44 -7.84 17.02
CA TYR A 218 4.83 -6.52 17.10
C TYR A 218 3.99 -6.46 18.37
N ASP A 219 4.17 -5.41 19.16
CA ASP A 219 3.33 -5.18 20.35
C ASP A 219 2.32 -4.09 19.98
N LEU A 220 1.04 -4.44 19.93
CA LEU A 220 -0.06 -3.53 19.67
C LEU A 220 -0.69 -3.11 21.00
N ALA A 221 -0.86 -1.81 21.20
CA ALA A 221 -1.46 -1.25 22.40
C ALA A 221 -2.75 -0.49 22.08
N GLY A 222 -3.73 -0.57 22.98
CA GLY A 222 -5.00 0.16 22.85
C GLY A 222 -5.86 -0.34 21.68
N VAL A 223 -5.93 -1.65 21.48
CA VAL A 223 -6.70 -2.26 20.39
C VAL A 223 -8.15 -2.50 20.84
N PRO A 224 -9.18 -1.96 20.17
CA PRO A 224 -10.56 -2.25 20.50
C PRO A 224 -10.90 -3.74 20.40
N SER A 225 -11.62 -4.26 21.40
CA SER A 225 -12.19 -5.62 21.39
C SER A 225 -13.14 -5.88 20.22
N ILE A 226 -13.77 -4.82 19.71
CA ILE A 226 -14.65 -4.84 18.53
C ILE A 226 -13.88 -4.82 17.20
N THR A 227 -12.55 -4.68 17.22
CA THR A 227 -11.73 -4.69 16.01
C THR A 227 -11.86 -6.03 15.29
N PRO A 228 -12.17 -6.06 13.99
CA PRO A 228 -12.15 -7.28 13.20
C PRO A 228 -10.76 -7.92 13.14
N VAL A 229 -10.69 -9.25 13.23
CA VAL A 229 -9.43 -10.01 13.13
C VAL A 229 -8.63 -9.66 11.87
N ARG A 230 -9.30 -9.44 10.73
CA ARG A 230 -8.65 -9.04 9.47
C ARG A 230 -7.86 -7.73 9.57
N ASP A 231 -8.27 -6.81 10.42
CA ASP A 231 -7.65 -5.48 10.53
C ASP A 231 -6.33 -5.57 11.30
N ILE A 232 -6.18 -6.55 12.20
CA ILE A 232 -4.90 -6.87 12.83
C ILE A 232 -3.88 -7.36 11.79
N ALA A 233 -4.31 -8.24 10.88
CA ALA A 233 -3.44 -8.69 9.81
C ALA A 233 -3.06 -7.52 8.87
N ALA A 234 -4.02 -6.64 8.55
CA ALA A 234 -3.76 -5.47 7.72
C ALA A 234 -2.75 -4.51 8.37
N ALA A 235 -2.88 -4.25 9.68
CA ALA A 235 -1.96 -3.40 10.43
C ALA A 235 -0.52 -3.94 10.43
N VAL A 236 -0.34 -5.24 10.70
CA VAL A 236 0.99 -5.87 10.66
C VAL A 236 1.58 -5.84 9.25
N LEU A 237 0.78 -6.12 8.22
CA LEU A 237 1.25 -6.14 6.84
C LEU A 237 1.62 -4.76 6.29
N ALA A 238 1.05 -3.67 6.81
CA ALA A 238 1.41 -2.32 6.42
C ALA A 238 2.91 -2.02 6.64
N HIS A 239 3.55 -2.67 7.63
CA HIS A 239 4.99 -2.55 7.87
C HIS A 239 5.88 -3.26 6.82
N TYR A 240 5.28 -4.04 5.91
CA TYR A 240 5.99 -4.75 4.83
C TYR A 240 5.83 -4.06 3.46
N GLU A 241 5.18 -2.88 3.41
CA GLU A 241 5.00 -2.12 2.17
C GLU A 241 6.35 -1.77 1.53
N GLY A 242 6.49 -2.11 0.24
CA GLY A 242 7.72 -1.94 -0.54
C GLY A 242 8.61 -3.18 -0.64
N ARG A 243 8.40 -4.23 0.17
CA ARG A 243 9.18 -5.50 0.10
C ARG A 243 8.43 -6.68 -0.49
N MET A 244 7.11 -6.69 -0.40
CA MET A 244 6.26 -7.68 -1.05
C MET A 244 5.44 -6.98 -2.12
N GLY A 245 5.24 -7.64 -3.27
CA GLY A 245 4.36 -7.15 -4.34
C GLY A 245 2.89 -7.10 -3.91
N ARG A 246 1.98 -7.69 -4.70
CA ARG A 246 0.56 -7.78 -4.32
C ARG A 246 0.43 -8.42 -2.92
N ARG A 247 -0.32 -7.77 -2.02
CA ARG A 247 -0.55 -8.27 -0.64
C ARG A 247 -1.12 -9.69 -0.69
N PRO A 248 -0.41 -10.72 -0.18
CA PRO A 248 -0.96 -12.07 -0.10
C PRO A 248 -2.18 -12.06 0.83
N ARG A 249 -3.16 -12.94 0.57
CA ARG A 249 -4.22 -13.17 1.56
C ARG A 249 -3.54 -13.69 2.83
N THR A 250 -3.96 -13.21 3.99
CA THR A 250 -3.38 -13.57 5.28
C THR A 250 -4.42 -14.08 6.24
N VAL A 251 -3.93 -14.81 7.22
CA VAL A 251 -4.69 -15.49 8.24
C VAL A 251 -4.08 -15.20 9.59
N VAL A 252 -4.92 -15.12 10.61
CA VAL A 252 -4.51 -14.88 11.99
C VAL A 252 -4.77 -16.13 12.80
N ASP A 253 -3.73 -16.62 13.48
CA ASP A 253 -3.82 -17.68 14.47
C ASP A 253 -3.71 -17.12 15.87
N HIS A 254 -4.55 -17.62 16.78
CA HIS A 254 -4.42 -17.39 18.20
C HIS A 254 -3.61 -18.51 18.85
N GLN A 255 -2.52 -18.16 19.54
CA GLN A 255 -1.73 -19.07 20.35
C GLN A 255 -2.43 -19.41 21.67
N GLN A 256 -2.80 -20.67 21.83
CA GLN A 256 -3.38 -21.19 23.05
C GLN A 256 -2.31 -21.37 24.16
N PRO A 257 -2.70 -21.41 25.45
CA PRO A 257 -1.77 -21.63 26.56
C PRO A 257 -0.94 -22.92 26.46
N GLY A 258 -1.44 -23.93 25.74
CA GLY A 258 -0.73 -25.19 25.47
C GLY A 258 0.23 -25.14 24.28
N GLY A 259 0.42 -23.99 23.64
CA GLY A 259 1.28 -23.80 22.46
C GLY A 259 0.65 -24.18 21.11
N GLY A 260 -0.59 -24.70 21.11
CA GLY A 260 -1.35 -24.93 19.89
C GLY A 260 -1.84 -23.61 19.26
N LEU A 261 -2.08 -23.63 17.95
CA LEU A 261 -2.61 -22.49 17.20
C LEU A 261 -4.03 -22.78 16.75
N ILE A 262 -4.94 -21.81 16.93
CA ILE A 262 -6.31 -21.87 16.44
C ILE A 262 -6.52 -20.74 15.43
N ARG A 263 -6.96 -21.10 14.22
CA ARG A 263 -7.30 -20.15 13.16
C ARG A 263 -8.53 -19.34 13.53
N LEU A 264 -8.38 -18.02 13.51
CA LEU A 264 -9.48 -17.08 13.76
C LEU A 264 -10.24 -16.76 12.47
N ASP A 265 -11.54 -16.48 12.57
CA ASP A 265 -12.36 -16.00 11.46
C ASP A 265 -12.05 -14.51 11.21
N PRO A 266 -11.62 -14.12 10.00
CA PRO A 266 -11.28 -12.73 9.69
C PRO A 266 -12.44 -11.73 9.83
N ALA A 267 -13.69 -12.19 9.82
CA ALA A 267 -14.87 -11.33 9.96
C ALA A 267 -15.29 -11.11 11.42
N GLN A 268 -14.84 -11.96 12.36
CA GLN A 268 -15.18 -11.83 13.77
C GLN A 268 -14.41 -10.69 14.45
N SER A 269 -15.03 -10.10 15.47
CA SER A 269 -14.33 -9.20 16.39
C SER A 269 -13.31 -9.98 17.24
N LEU A 270 -12.32 -9.29 17.80
CA LEU A 270 -11.37 -9.91 18.73
C LEU A 270 -12.08 -10.54 19.95
N HIS A 271 -13.14 -9.90 20.44
CA HIS A 271 -13.96 -10.45 21.52
C HIS A 271 -14.60 -11.79 21.15
N ASP A 272 -15.31 -11.84 20.01
CA ASP A 272 -16.04 -13.03 19.56
C ASP A 272 -15.08 -14.17 19.19
N ALA A 273 -13.89 -13.80 18.69
CA ALA A 273 -12.79 -14.73 18.43
C ALA A 273 -12.11 -15.25 19.71
N GLY A 274 -12.50 -14.73 20.88
CA GLY A 274 -12.00 -15.15 22.19
C GLY A 274 -10.59 -14.66 22.50
N VAL A 275 -10.11 -13.59 21.84
CA VAL A 275 -8.81 -12.96 22.10
C VAL A 275 -8.90 -12.08 23.35
N ARG A 276 -7.91 -12.20 24.23
CA ARG A 276 -7.87 -11.55 25.54
C ARG A 276 -6.58 -10.75 25.72
N GLU A 277 -6.56 -9.99 26.81
CA GLU A 277 -5.41 -9.19 27.23
C GLU A 277 -4.14 -10.02 27.37
N GLY A 278 -3.06 -9.59 26.72
CA GLY A 278 -1.76 -10.25 26.73
C GLY A 278 -1.66 -11.51 25.86
N ASP A 279 -2.70 -11.88 25.11
CA ASP A 279 -2.65 -13.01 24.19
C ASP A 279 -1.64 -12.77 23.06
N THR A 280 -1.20 -13.86 22.44
CA THR A 280 -0.28 -13.84 21.29
C THR A 280 -0.98 -14.33 20.03
N LEU A 281 -0.99 -13.49 19.01
CA LEU A 281 -1.48 -13.81 17.68
C LEU A 281 -0.30 -14.03 16.72
N HIS A 282 -0.53 -14.81 15.67
CA HIS A 282 0.42 -15.03 14.59
C HIS A 282 -0.25 -14.75 13.26
N VAL A 283 0.33 -13.84 12.48
CA VAL A 283 -0.11 -13.55 11.13
C VAL A 283 0.70 -14.41 10.17
N PHE A 284 0.03 -15.26 9.43
CA PHE A 284 0.64 -16.06 8.38
C PHE A 284 0.09 -15.66 7.01
N PRO A 285 0.84 -15.90 5.93
CA PRO A 285 0.23 -16.04 4.61
C PRO A 285 -0.88 -17.09 4.68
N GLU A 286 -2.02 -16.83 4.06
CA GLU A 286 -3.10 -17.80 3.94
C GLU A 286 -2.59 -18.98 3.12
N ALA A 287 -2.12 -20.01 3.81
CA ALA A 287 -1.91 -21.31 3.23
C ALA A 287 -3.29 -21.98 3.06
N THR A 288 -4.03 -21.58 2.02
CA THR A 288 -5.23 -22.32 1.62
C THR A 288 -4.78 -23.73 1.23
N ALA A 289 -5.26 -24.75 1.94
CA ALA A 289 -5.04 -26.14 1.54
C ALA A 289 -5.62 -26.32 0.12
N GLY A 290 -4.73 -26.44 -0.87
CA GLY A 290 -5.03 -26.38 -2.31
C GLY A 290 -4.14 -25.42 -3.11
N HIS A 291 -3.50 -24.43 -2.48
CA HIS A 291 -2.68 -23.43 -3.18
C HIS A 291 -1.30 -23.96 -3.61
N ALA A 292 -0.66 -24.81 -2.80
CA ALA A 292 0.54 -25.55 -3.22
C ALA A 292 0.21 -26.49 -4.40
N GLY A 293 -1.01 -27.05 -4.45
CA GLY A 293 -1.48 -27.83 -5.59
C GLY A 293 -1.56 -26.99 -6.86
N LEU A 294 -2.17 -25.80 -6.81
CA LEU A 294 -2.28 -24.91 -7.97
C LEU A 294 -0.92 -24.40 -8.46
N ARG A 295 -0.03 -23.97 -7.56
CA ARG A 295 1.33 -23.56 -7.93
C ARG A 295 2.11 -24.71 -8.53
N MET A 296 2.12 -25.87 -7.86
CA MET A 296 2.83 -27.05 -8.35
C MET A 296 2.27 -27.55 -9.68
N GLN A 297 0.95 -27.62 -9.83
CA GLN A 297 0.30 -27.96 -11.09
C GLN A 297 0.62 -26.96 -12.20
N ALA A 298 0.68 -25.67 -11.87
CA ALA A 298 1.08 -24.66 -12.84
C ALA A 298 2.56 -24.79 -13.23
N ILE A 299 3.47 -25.03 -12.28
CA ILE A 299 4.89 -25.28 -12.55
C ILE A 299 5.06 -26.48 -13.48
N ILE A 300 4.43 -27.62 -13.15
CA ILE A 300 4.47 -28.83 -13.99
C ILE A 300 3.89 -28.52 -15.38
N ARG A 301 2.74 -27.83 -15.44
CA ARG A 301 2.12 -27.48 -16.72
C ARG A 301 3.03 -26.60 -17.57
N VAL A 302 3.62 -25.56 -16.99
CA VAL A 302 4.55 -24.65 -17.66
C VAL A 302 5.77 -25.40 -18.18
N ARG A 303 6.37 -26.26 -17.36
CA ARG A 303 7.49 -27.12 -17.79
C ARG A 303 7.11 -27.91 -19.04
N GLU A 304 5.98 -28.61 -19.02
CA GLU A 304 5.50 -29.39 -20.17
C GLU A 304 5.17 -28.51 -21.40
N GLU A 305 4.63 -27.30 -21.20
CA GLU A 305 4.35 -26.34 -22.27
C GLU A 305 5.61 -25.79 -22.92
N MET A 306 6.61 -25.43 -22.11
CA MET A 306 7.89 -24.90 -22.59
C MET A 306 8.73 -25.97 -23.28
N HIS A 307 8.81 -27.19 -22.73
CA HIS A 307 9.49 -28.30 -23.40
C HIS A 307 8.81 -28.64 -24.72
N ARG A 308 7.48 -28.70 -24.76
CA ARG A 308 6.74 -28.93 -26.01
C ARG A 308 7.03 -27.84 -27.05
N TYR A 309 7.11 -26.57 -26.64
CA TYR A 309 7.46 -25.49 -27.53
C TYR A 309 8.90 -25.64 -28.06
N ALA A 310 9.87 -25.93 -27.19
CA ALA A 310 11.26 -26.17 -27.58
C ALA A 310 11.41 -27.35 -28.54
N ASP A 311 10.75 -28.48 -28.26
CA ASP A 311 10.76 -29.68 -29.13
C ASP A 311 10.18 -29.40 -30.54
N GLN A 312 9.29 -28.42 -30.66
CA GLN A 312 8.68 -28.01 -31.92
C GLN A 312 9.47 -26.94 -32.69
N HIS A 313 10.48 -26.33 -32.06
CA HIS A 313 11.22 -25.20 -32.62
C HIS A 313 12.73 -25.45 -32.47
N GLU A 314 13.38 -25.96 -33.52
CA GLU A 314 14.82 -26.32 -33.51
C GLU A 314 15.76 -25.15 -33.13
N ASP A 315 15.33 -23.92 -33.36
CA ASP A 315 16.07 -22.70 -33.02
C ASP A 315 15.78 -22.19 -31.60
N PHE A 316 15.04 -22.92 -30.77
CA PHE A 316 14.68 -22.54 -29.39
C PHE A 316 15.09 -23.64 -28.41
N GLU A 317 15.88 -23.29 -27.40
CA GLU A 317 16.51 -24.19 -26.45
C GLU A 317 16.28 -23.69 -25.02
N ILE A 318 15.89 -24.59 -24.13
CA ILE A 318 15.97 -24.37 -22.67
C ILE A 318 17.38 -24.80 -22.26
N VAL A 319 18.22 -23.83 -21.92
CA VAL A 319 19.66 -24.01 -21.67
C VAL A 319 19.89 -24.58 -20.27
N ASP A 320 19.20 -24.03 -19.28
CA ASP A 320 19.36 -24.41 -17.87
C ASP A 320 18.07 -24.14 -17.09
N THR A 321 17.88 -24.88 -16.01
CA THR A 321 16.83 -24.64 -15.02
C THR A 321 17.36 -24.84 -13.61
N ASP A 322 16.79 -24.13 -12.64
CA ASP A 322 17.14 -24.25 -11.22
C ASP A 322 16.84 -25.65 -10.65
N ASP A 323 15.74 -26.27 -11.09
CA ASP A 323 15.34 -27.62 -10.74
C ASP A 323 14.81 -28.36 -12.00
N PRO A 324 15.14 -29.65 -12.22
CA PRO A 324 14.70 -30.38 -13.41
C PRO A 324 13.25 -30.89 -13.34
N GLU A 325 12.67 -31.02 -12.15
CA GLU A 325 11.32 -31.57 -11.93
C GLU A 325 10.30 -30.44 -11.69
N PHE A 326 10.70 -29.42 -10.94
CA PHE A 326 9.87 -28.28 -10.56
C PHE A 326 10.53 -26.92 -10.86
N PRO A 327 10.97 -26.68 -12.11
CA PRO A 327 11.69 -25.47 -12.48
C PRO A 327 10.89 -24.20 -12.21
N THR A 328 11.51 -23.28 -11.47
CA THR A 328 11.02 -21.90 -11.31
C THR A 328 11.84 -20.88 -12.09
N ASP A 329 13.04 -21.23 -12.50
CA ASP A 329 13.91 -20.40 -13.31
C ASP A 329 14.23 -21.13 -14.63
N TYR A 330 14.10 -20.43 -15.76
CA TYR A 330 14.40 -20.98 -17.08
C TYR A 330 15.36 -20.05 -17.80
N GLU A 331 16.61 -20.50 -17.99
CA GLU A 331 17.51 -19.87 -18.95
C GLU A 331 17.20 -20.43 -20.34
N ILE A 332 16.89 -19.54 -21.27
CA ILE A 332 16.47 -19.89 -22.62
C ILE A 332 17.40 -19.22 -23.60
N ARG A 333 17.72 -19.96 -24.66
CA ARG A 333 18.44 -19.46 -25.81
C ARG A 333 17.62 -19.70 -27.06
N PHE A 334 17.55 -18.71 -27.94
CA PHE A 334 16.99 -18.95 -29.26
C PHE A 334 17.73 -18.18 -30.35
N LYS A 335 17.56 -18.64 -31.59
CA LYS A 335 18.01 -17.94 -32.79
C LYS A 335 16.83 -17.29 -33.49
N GLY A 336 16.97 -16.04 -33.87
CA GLY A 336 15.92 -15.28 -34.52
C GLY A 336 16.36 -13.84 -34.77
N PRO A 337 15.72 -13.12 -35.71
CA PRO A 337 16.11 -11.75 -36.02
C PRO A 337 15.94 -10.84 -34.80
N GLY A 338 16.91 -9.95 -34.59
CA GLY A 338 16.78 -8.87 -33.63
C GLY A 338 17.84 -7.79 -33.82
N LEU A 339 17.78 -6.78 -32.95
CA LEU A 339 18.66 -5.62 -33.00
C LEU A 339 19.43 -5.47 -31.70
N ARG A 340 20.68 -5.01 -31.78
CA ARG A 340 21.48 -4.62 -30.60
C ARG A 340 22.20 -3.31 -30.87
N LEU A 341 22.56 -2.62 -29.81
CA LEU A 341 23.50 -1.52 -29.89
C LEU A 341 24.95 -2.06 -29.89
N PRO A 342 25.85 -1.56 -30.75
CA PRO A 342 27.26 -1.86 -30.64
C PRO A 342 27.86 -1.25 -29.36
N GLU A 343 28.83 -1.95 -28.76
CA GLU A 343 29.48 -1.57 -27.48
C GLU A 343 30.15 -0.18 -27.52
N GLN A 344 30.61 0.24 -28.70
CA GLN A 344 31.23 1.54 -28.91
C GLN A 344 30.32 2.42 -29.78
N GLN A 345 29.55 3.30 -29.13
CA GLN A 345 28.84 4.38 -29.80
C GLN A 345 29.29 5.74 -29.28
N SER A 346 29.36 6.70 -30.19
CA SER A 346 29.56 8.10 -29.84
C SER A 346 28.34 8.61 -29.09
N ALA A 347 28.53 9.16 -27.89
CA ALA A 347 27.45 9.70 -27.05
C ALA A 347 26.66 10.86 -27.70
N SER A 348 27.16 11.43 -28.80
CA SER A 348 26.56 12.54 -29.53
C SER A 348 25.83 12.17 -30.82
N ALA A 349 25.81 10.89 -31.21
CA ALA A 349 25.18 10.43 -32.45
C ALA A 349 23.82 9.76 -32.19
N LEU A 350 22.94 9.82 -33.19
CA LEU A 350 21.74 8.97 -33.20
C LEU A 350 22.14 7.50 -33.08
N PRO A 351 21.37 6.68 -32.32
CA PRO A 351 21.69 5.28 -32.13
C PRO A 351 21.72 4.54 -33.48
N ARG A 352 22.76 3.72 -33.67
CA ARG A 352 22.94 2.88 -34.87
C ARG A 352 22.94 1.43 -34.45
N PRO A 353 21.75 0.80 -34.31
CA PRO A 353 21.70 -0.61 -34.00
C PRO A 353 22.25 -1.46 -35.14
N GLU A 354 22.69 -2.66 -34.80
CA GLU A 354 23.16 -3.70 -35.70
C GLU A 354 22.24 -4.91 -35.59
N ALA A 355 22.09 -5.64 -36.69
CA ALA A 355 21.37 -6.91 -36.67
C ALA A 355 22.12 -7.94 -35.81
N GLN A 356 21.36 -8.75 -35.10
CA GLN A 356 21.82 -9.93 -34.40
C GLN A 356 20.81 -11.05 -34.57
N ASP A 357 21.25 -12.28 -34.29
CA ASP A 357 20.43 -13.48 -34.49
C ASP A 357 20.39 -14.41 -33.26
N LYS A 358 20.99 -14.01 -32.13
CA LYS A 358 21.13 -14.84 -30.93
C LYS A 358 20.59 -14.11 -29.72
N HIS A 359 19.73 -14.78 -28.98
CA HIS A 359 19.08 -14.22 -27.82
C HIS A 359 19.19 -15.18 -26.65
N ASN A 360 19.56 -14.64 -25.49
CA ASN A 360 19.49 -15.33 -24.22
C ASN A 360 18.51 -14.58 -23.33
N LEU A 361 17.65 -15.29 -22.62
CA LEU A 361 16.68 -14.72 -21.70
C LEU A 361 16.44 -15.62 -20.49
N LEU A 362 15.97 -15.01 -19.42
CA LEU A 362 15.61 -15.66 -18.17
C LEU A 362 14.13 -15.44 -17.90
N ILE A 363 13.40 -16.52 -17.66
CA ILE A 363 12.01 -16.48 -17.19
C ILE A 363 11.99 -16.93 -15.73
N LEU A 364 11.42 -16.10 -14.85
CA LEU A 364 11.32 -16.36 -13.42
C LEU A 364 9.86 -16.53 -12.99
N LEU A 365 9.53 -17.70 -12.44
CA LEU A 365 8.26 -18.02 -11.81
C LEU A 365 8.30 -17.63 -10.33
N GLY A 366 8.17 -16.32 -10.06
CA GLY A 366 8.23 -15.75 -8.72
C GLY A 366 7.24 -16.39 -7.72
N PRO A 367 7.37 -16.12 -6.41
CA PRO A 367 6.66 -16.84 -5.34
C PRO A 367 5.13 -16.80 -5.47
N ASP A 368 4.57 -15.76 -6.08
CA ASP A 368 3.13 -15.59 -6.29
C ASP A 368 2.61 -16.19 -7.60
N PHE A 369 3.47 -16.82 -8.40
CA PHE A 369 3.05 -17.56 -9.59
C PHE A 369 2.15 -18.75 -9.20
N PRO A 370 1.04 -19.02 -9.92
CA PRO A 370 0.60 -18.42 -11.18
C PRO A 370 -0.37 -17.23 -11.03
N LEU A 371 -0.62 -16.73 -9.82
CA LEU A 371 -1.52 -15.59 -9.61
C LEU A 371 -0.94 -14.28 -10.16
N VAL A 372 0.38 -14.14 -10.11
CA VAL A 372 1.15 -13.06 -10.72
C VAL A 372 1.88 -13.59 -11.96
N ALA A 373 2.01 -12.74 -12.98
CA ALA A 373 2.76 -13.05 -14.19
C ALA A 373 4.23 -13.38 -13.89
N PRO A 374 4.89 -14.23 -14.69
CA PRO A 374 6.32 -14.43 -14.57
C PRO A 374 7.07 -13.14 -14.89
N ALA A 375 8.25 -12.97 -14.29
CA ALA A 375 9.19 -11.94 -14.72
C ALA A 375 10.05 -12.49 -15.87
N VAL A 376 10.37 -11.63 -16.84
CA VAL A 376 11.24 -12.00 -17.96
C VAL A 376 12.35 -10.97 -18.08
N PHE A 377 13.58 -11.45 -18.22
CA PHE A 377 14.78 -10.64 -18.39
C PHE A 377 15.51 -11.07 -19.64
N TRP A 378 15.89 -10.09 -20.46
CA TRP A 378 16.71 -10.30 -21.63
C TRP A 378 18.19 -10.21 -21.24
N LEU A 379 18.91 -11.32 -21.35
CA LEU A 379 20.29 -11.43 -20.88
C LEU A 379 21.33 -11.05 -21.94
N SER A 380 21.01 -11.29 -23.22
CA SER A 380 21.85 -10.84 -24.34
C SER A 380 21.58 -9.36 -24.64
N PRO A 381 22.58 -8.56 -25.08
CA PRO A 381 22.35 -7.18 -25.50
C PRO A 381 21.21 -7.09 -26.52
N ILE A 382 20.23 -6.22 -26.29
CA ILE A 382 19.11 -6.02 -27.21
C ILE A 382 18.70 -4.55 -27.23
N PHE A 383 18.37 -4.06 -28.42
CA PHE A 383 17.81 -2.72 -28.61
C PHE A 383 16.35 -2.89 -28.97
N HIS A 384 15.46 -2.59 -28.03
CA HIS A 384 14.02 -2.82 -28.20
C HIS A 384 13.20 -1.85 -27.32
N PRO A 385 12.06 -1.30 -27.79
CA PRO A 385 11.25 -0.33 -27.02
C PRO A 385 10.74 -0.85 -25.67
N ASN A 386 10.32 -2.12 -25.60
CA ASN A 386 9.72 -2.69 -24.38
C ASN A 386 10.70 -3.53 -23.54
N ILE A 387 12.00 -3.35 -23.73
CA ILE A 387 13.03 -4.02 -22.93
C ILE A 387 13.92 -2.94 -22.31
N LYS A 388 14.06 -2.96 -21.00
CA LYS A 388 14.84 -1.96 -20.25
C LYS A 388 16.30 -2.03 -20.70
N GLY A 389 16.82 -0.91 -21.19
CA GLY A 389 18.25 -0.78 -21.51
C GLY A 389 19.11 -0.61 -20.26
N PRO A 390 20.44 -0.48 -20.42
CA PRO A 390 21.35 -0.21 -19.31
C PRO A 390 20.96 1.09 -18.61
N ASP A 391 20.77 1.01 -17.29
CA ASP A 391 20.38 2.14 -16.45
C ASP A 391 21.29 2.16 -15.20
N PRO A 392 22.25 3.09 -15.10
CA PRO A 392 23.16 3.15 -13.95
C PRO A 392 22.45 3.33 -12.61
N GLN A 393 21.22 3.84 -12.62
CA GLN A 393 20.43 4.04 -11.40
C GLN A 393 19.76 2.74 -10.94
N TYR A 394 19.46 1.82 -11.85
CA TYR A 394 18.76 0.55 -11.58
C TYR A 394 19.39 -0.60 -12.40
N PRO A 395 20.64 -0.97 -12.13
CA PRO A 395 21.36 -1.99 -12.91
C PRO A 395 20.68 -3.37 -12.83
N GLU A 396 20.00 -3.69 -11.74
CA GLU A 396 19.26 -4.93 -11.54
C GLU A 396 18.01 -5.06 -12.42
N ALA A 397 17.51 -3.95 -12.98
CA ALA A 397 16.38 -3.93 -13.89
C ALA A 397 16.79 -4.02 -15.37
N GLU A 398 18.10 -4.07 -15.66
CA GLU A 398 18.58 -4.20 -17.04
C GLU A 398 18.03 -5.46 -17.69
N GLY A 399 17.57 -5.31 -18.95
CA GLY A 399 16.95 -6.41 -19.68
C GLY A 399 15.52 -6.74 -19.25
N ALA A 400 14.96 -6.11 -18.22
CA ALA A 400 13.58 -6.37 -17.81
C ALA A 400 12.60 -6.13 -18.96
N VAL A 401 11.74 -7.10 -19.23
CA VAL A 401 10.76 -7.07 -20.32
C VAL A 401 9.44 -6.52 -19.81
N CYS A 402 8.94 -5.45 -20.44
CA CYS A 402 7.58 -5.01 -20.21
C CYS A 402 6.62 -5.94 -20.95
N LEU A 403 5.87 -6.76 -20.20
CA LEU A 403 4.80 -7.58 -20.76
C LEU A 403 3.52 -6.77 -21.06
N GLY A 404 3.51 -5.46 -20.80
CA GLY A 404 2.42 -4.54 -21.17
C GLY A 404 1.04 -5.02 -20.74
N VAL A 405 0.08 -5.07 -21.67
CA VAL A 405 -1.29 -5.55 -21.43
C VAL A 405 -1.33 -6.98 -20.88
N LEU A 406 -0.33 -7.81 -21.18
CA LEU A 406 -0.25 -9.19 -20.71
C LEU A 406 0.03 -9.26 -19.19
N ALA A 407 0.78 -8.31 -18.63
CA ALA A 407 0.91 -8.19 -17.17
C ALA A 407 -0.42 -7.74 -16.53
N HIS A 408 -1.12 -6.79 -17.16
CA HIS A 408 -2.39 -6.25 -16.64
C HIS A 408 -3.58 -7.21 -16.78
N SER A 409 -3.56 -8.05 -17.82
CA SER A 409 -4.60 -9.04 -18.15
C SER A 409 -4.12 -10.47 -17.96
N TRP A 410 -3.11 -10.67 -17.11
CA TRP A 410 -2.50 -11.98 -16.85
C TRP A 410 -3.55 -13.02 -16.48
N ARG A 411 -3.41 -14.21 -17.05
CA ARG A 411 -4.26 -15.36 -16.75
C ARG A 411 -3.38 -16.51 -16.27
N PRO A 412 -3.66 -17.11 -15.10
CA PRO A 412 -2.93 -18.28 -14.61
C PRO A 412 -2.94 -19.48 -15.56
N THR A 413 -3.83 -19.48 -16.56
CA THR A 413 -4.00 -20.53 -17.58
C THR A 413 -3.41 -20.15 -18.95
N LEU A 414 -2.65 -19.06 -19.05
CA LEU A 414 -1.93 -18.72 -20.28
C LEU A 414 -0.97 -19.87 -20.63
N ASP A 415 -0.95 -20.27 -21.90
CA ASP A 415 -0.04 -21.28 -22.42
C ASP A 415 1.36 -20.66 -22.59
N PHE A 416 2.37 -21.24 -21.95
CA PHE A 416 3.73 -20.73 -22.03
C PHE A 416 4.39 -20.89 -23.40
N GLY A 417 3.87 -21.78 -24.27
CA GLY A 417 4.26 -21.78 -25.68
C GLY A 417 3.89 -20.46 -26.38
N GLN A 418 2.75 -19.86 -26.03
CA GLN A 418 2.35 -18.55 -26.56
C GLN A 418 3.24 -17.43 -26.02
N LEU A 419 3.64 -17.51 -24.75
CA LEU A 419 4.61 -16.58 -24.17
C LEU A 419 5.97 -16.69 -24.88
N CYS A 420 6.47 -17.90 -25.11
CA CYS A 420 7.74 -18.13 -25.82
C CYS A 420 7.70 -17.57 -27.25
N GLN A 421 6.62 -17.84 -28.00
CA GLN A 421 6.43 -17.27 -29.35
C GLN A 421 6.39 -15.75 -29.31
N MET A 422 5.70 -15.17 -28.33
CA MET A 422 5.65 -13.73 -28.15
C MET A 422 7.05 -13.15 -27.94
N LEU A 423 7.88 -13.76 -27.10
CA LEU A 423 9.26 -13.30 -26.86
C LEU A 423 10.09 -13.35 -28.16
N VAL A 424 9.97 -14.41 -28.95
CA VAL A 424 10.60 -14.50 -30.28
C VAL A 424 10.11 -13.37 -31.20
N ASP A 425 8.82 -13.08 -31.19
CA ASP A 425 8.24 -11.99 -31.99
C ASP A 425 8.68 -10.59 -31.52
N MET A 426 8.90 -10.41 -30.21
CA MET A 426 9.47 -9.17 -29.66
C MET A 426 10.88 -8.93 -30.20
N ALA A 427 11.76 -9.93 -30.17
CA ALA A 427 13.11 -9.79 -30.72
C ALA A 427 13.11 -9.28 -32.17
N GLY A 428 12.22 -9.85 -32.99
CA GLY A 428 12.06 -9.50 -34.40
C GLY A 428 11.24 -8.25 -34.68
N TYR A 429 10.90 -7.43 -33.68
CA TYR A 429 10.03 -6.25 -33.85
C TYR A 429 8.69 -6.58 -34.52
N ARG A 430 8.09 -7.72 -34.19
CA ARG A 430 6.75 -8.14 -34.67
C ARG A 430 5.65 -7.91 -33.63
N ASN A 431 6.04 -7.73 -32.38
CA ASN A 431 5.15 -7.42 -31.26
C ASN A 431 5.84 -6.45 -30.30
N TYR A 432 5.46 -5.16 -30.33
CA TYR A 432 6.01 -4.13 -29.46
C TYR A 432 5.09 -2.90 -29.40
N GLU A 433 5.25 -2.08 -28.38
CA GLU A 433 4.50 -0.85 -28.12
C GLU A 433 5.45 0.33 -27.95
N ILE A 434 5.10 1.47 -28.56
CA ILE A 434 5.95 2.69 -28.56
C ILE A 434 5.53 3.67 -27.48
N SER A 435 4.22 3.76 -27.20
CA SER A 435 3.66 4.77 -26.30
C SER A 435 4.04 4.57 -24.83
N ASP A 436 4.15 3.32 -24.38
CA ASP A 436 4.54 2.93 -23.03
C ASP A 436 5.81 2.07 -23.06
N SER A 437 6.93 2.72 -23.37
CA SER A 437 8.22 2.06 -23.62
C SER A 437 9.16 2.11 -22.42
N PHE A 438 9.82 0.98 -22.13
CA PHE A 438 10.89 0.90 -21.13
C PHE A 438 12.22 1.49 -21.65
N ASN A 439 12.35 1.58 -22.97
CA ASN A 439 13.48 2.19 -23.65
C ASN A 439 12.98 3.28 -24.61
N PRO A 440 12.86 4.53 -24.14
CA PRO A 440 12.34 5.63 -24.95
C PRO A 440 13.25 5.97 -26.14
N ILE A 441 14.55 5.67 -26.02
CA ILE A 441 15.52 5.87 -27.11
C ILE A 441 15.21 4.88 -28.25
N ALA A 442 14.99 3.60 -27.94
CA ALA A 442 14.60 2.60 -28.93
C ALA A 442 13.22 2.88 -29.54
N ALA A 443 12.27 3.35 -28.73
CA ALA A 443 10.94 3.74 -29.19
C ALA A 443 10.97 4.95 -30.14
N TYR A 444 11.81 5.95 -29.84
CA TYR A 444 12.03 7.08 -30.73
C TYR A 444 12.72 6.65 -32.04
N TRP A 445 13.79 5.87 -31.94
CA TRP A 445 14.52 5.37 -33.11
C TRP A 445 13.62 4.54 -34.05
N ALA A 446 12.76 3.69 -33.51
CA ALA A 446 11.86 2.82 -34.29
C ALA A 446 10.86 3.61 -35.16
N GLN A 447 10.67 4.91 -34.90
CA GLN A 447 9.80 5.80 -35.68
C GLN A 447 10.56 6.59 -36.75
N THR A 448 11.88 6.53 -36.76
CA THR A 448 12.71 7.19 -37.79
C THR A 448 12.67 6.40 -39.10
N GLU A 449 12.96 7.06 -40.23
CA GLU A 449 13.05 6.40 -41.54
C GLU A 449 14.06 5.24 -41.53
N ASP A 450 15.23 5.46 -40.91
CA ASP A 450 16.26 4.43 -40.74
C ASP A 450 15.76 3.26 -39.87
N GLY A 451 15.03 3.56 -38.79
CA GLY A 451 14.46 2.56 -37.91
C GLY A 451 13.41 1.69 -38.60
N VAL A 452 12.48 2.32 -39.31
CA VAL A 452 11.46 1.64 -40.13
C VAL A 452 12.11 0.72 -41.16
N ALA A 453 13.07 1.23 -41.92
CA ALA A 453 13.76 0.46 -42.96
C ALA A 453 14.50 -0.75 -42.37
N MET A 454 15.15 -0.60 -41.21
CA MET A 454 15.87 -1.68 -40.57
C MET A 454 14.95 -2.73 -39.95
N ILE A 455 13.84 -2.31 -39.33
CA ILE A 455 12.81 -3.21 -38.79
C ILE A 455 12.21 -4.06 -39.93
N GLU A 456 11.89 -3.45 -41.07
CA GLU A 456 11.42 -4.18 -42.25
C GLU A 456 12.50 -5.14 -42.79
N ALA A 457 13.76 -4.72 -42.81
CA ALA A 457 14.87 -5.54 -43.30
C ALA A 457 15.10 -6.83 -42.49
N ILE A 458 14.82 -6.81 -41.18
CA ILE A 458 14.86 -8.02 -40.33
C ILE A 458 13.54 -8.81 -40.32
N GLY A 459 12.55 -8.39 -41.13
CA GLY A 459 11.24 -9.02 -41.24
C GLY A 459 10.29 -8.69 -40.07
N GLY A 460 10.51 -7.57 -39.39
CA GLY A 460 9.62 -6.99 -38.39
C GLY A 460 8.47 -6.20 -39.01
N LYS A 461 7.64 -5.60 -38.15
CA LYS A 461 6.51 -4.75 -38.56
C LYS A 461 6.77 -3.34 -38.03
N PRO A 462 7.10 -2.36 -38.87
CA PRO A 462 7.29 -0.99 -38.41
C PRO A 462 6.01 -0.46 -37.76
N PRO A 463 6.13 0.54 -36.87
CA PRO A 463 4.98 1.05 -36.16
C PRO A 463 4.04 1.70 -37.15
N LEU A 464 2.77 1.30 -37.14
CA LEU A 464 1.78 1.96 -37.99
C LEU A 464 1.69 3.42 -37.53
N PRO A 465 1.72 4.40 -38.46
CA PRO A 465 1.32 5.75 -38.09
C PRO A 465 -0.08 5.66 -37.50
N ALA A 466 -0.32 6.39 -36.40
CA ALA A 466 -1.64 6.45 -35.80
C ALA A 466 -2.63 6.74 -36.94
N PRO A 467 -3.69 5.91 -37.09
CA PRO A 467 -4.66 6.18 -38.13
C PRO A 467 -5.11 7.63 -37.95
N PRO A 468 -5.31 8.40 -39.05
CA PRO A 468 -5.99 9.67 -38.91
C PRO A 468 -7.29 9.41 -38.13
N PRO A 469 -7.75 10.36 -37.28
CA PRO A 469 -9.03 10.20 -36.60
C PRO A 469 -10.09 10.00 -37.69
N ASP A 470 -10.48 8.75 -37.97
CA ASP A 470 -11.27 8.40 -39.14
C ASP A 470 -12.62 7.81 -38.72
N ASP A 471 -13.62 8.15 -39.54
CA ASP A 471 -15.06 7.87 -39.49
C ASP A 471 -15.41 6.36 -39.57
N GLY A 472 -14.53 5.48 -39.09
CA GLY A 472 -14.53 4.04 -39.32
C GLY A 472 -15.26 3.18 -38.27
N ALA A 473 -15.88 3.78 -37.25
CA ALA A 473 -16.60 3.05 -36.18
C ALA A 473 -17.71 2.11 -36.72
N LEU A 474 -18.20 2.35 -37.95
CA LEU A 474 -19.29 1.56 -38.55
C LEU A 474 -18.87 0.18 -39.06
N ARG A 475 -17.61 -0.04 -39.47
CA ARG A 475 -17.17 -1.36 -39.97
C ARG A 475 -16.89 -2.37 -38.85
N VAL A 476 -16.42 -1.91 -37.70
CA VAL A 476 -16.19 -2.75 -36.52
C VAL A 476 -17.53 -3.11 -35.85
N GLY A 477 -18.49 -2.18 -35.84
CA GLY A 477 -19.86 -2.44 -35.34
C GLY A 477 -20.67 -3.44 -36.19
N ALA A 478 -20.24 -3.73 -37.43
CA ALA A 478 -20.87 -4.74 -38.29
C ALA A 478 -20.44 -6.18 -37.98
N LEU A 479 -19.36 -6.37 -37.22
CA LEU A 479 -18.88 -7.69 -36.79
C LEU A 479 -19.64 -8.15 -35.54
N ARG A 480 -20.79 -8.80 -35.75
CA ARG A 480 -21.53 -9.49 -34.67
C ARG A 480 -20.80 -10.78 -34.27
N ILE A 481 -19.91 -10.69 -33.29
CA ILE A 481 -19.32 -11.86 -32.64
C ILE A 481 -20.36 -12.44 -31.67
N ARG A 482 -20.87 -13.64 -31.94
CA ARG A 482 -21.65 -14.42 -30.96
C ARG A 482 -20.67 -15.28 -30.16
N ARG A 483 -20.68 -15.15 -28.83
CA ARG A 483 -20.09 -16.16 -27.94
C ARG A 483 -20.89 -17.45 -28.09
N THR A 484 -20.26 -18.51 -28.58
CA THR A 484 -20.76 -19.87 -28.42
C THR A 484 -20.37 -20.33 -27.02
N ASP A 485 -21.26 -20.15 -26.05
CA ASP A 485 -21.18 -20.88 -24.79
C ASP A 485 -21.56 -22.33 -25.09
N GLY A 486 -20.54 -23.16 -25.35
CA GLY A 486 -20.67 -24.59 -25.55
C GLY A 486 -20.08 -25.34 -24.37
N VAL A 487 -20.83 -25.46 -23.27
CA VAL A 487 -20.69 -26.60 -22.37
C VAL A 487 -21.50 -27.72 -23.00
N ALA A 488 -20.81 -28.68 -23.59
CA ALA A 488 -21.40 -29.96 -23.91
C ALA A 488 -21.39 -30.80 -22.62
N ASP A 489 -22.53 -30.83 -21.92
CA ASP A 489 -22.89 -32.00 -21.14
C ASP A 489 -23.17 -33.15 -22.11
N GLY A 490 -22.50 -34.29 -21.92
CA GLY A 490 -22.67 -35.44 -22.78
C GLY A 490 -21.93 -36.68 -22.32
N THR A 491 -22.59 -37.42 -21.41
CA THR A 491 -22.52 -38.88 -21.12
C THR A 491 -21.24 -39.49 -20.60
#